data_AF-A0A352PUY2-F1
#
_entry.id   AF-A0A352PUY2-F1
#
_cell.length_a   1.000
_cell.length_b   1.000
_cell.length_c   1.000
_cell.angle_alpha   90.00
_cell.angle_beta   90.00
_cell.angle_gamma   90.00
#
_symmetry.space_group_name_H-M   'P 1'
#
loop_
_entity.id
_entity.type
_entity.pdbx_description
1 polymer ?
#
loop_
_entity_poly.entity_id
_entity_poly.type
_entity_poly.pdbx_seq_one_letter_code
_entity_poly.pdbx_strand_id
1 'polypeptide(L)' 'MSNSASVGVPSLHIPRSHLTTESNKTGAWRFLRPRYDEKTAPCSAACPAGEDIGKIEMLTAQGLFKEA' A
#
# COMPACT_ATOMS: atom_id res chain seq x y z
N MET A 1 -34.19 21.77 -1.00
CA MET A 1 -33.14 22.81 -1.16
C MET A 1 -32.42 22.95 0.16
N SER A 2 -31.18 22.48 0.27
CA SER A 2 -30.16 22.93 1.25
C SER A 2 -28.84 22.28 0.84
N ASN A 3 -28.01 23.13 0.25
CA ASN A 3 -26.75 22.85 -0.40
C ASN A 3 -25.67 22.74 0.69
N SER A 4 -25.10 21.55 0.92
CA SER A 4 -23.91 21.43 1.78
C SER A 4 -22.71 21.37 0.85
N ALA A 5 -22.10 22.54 0.68
CA ALA A 5 -20.89 22.71 -0.13
C ALA A 5 -19.83 21.72 0.33
N SER A 6 -19.44 20.80 -0.56
CA SER A 6 -18.26 19.98 -0.41
C SER A 6 -17.06 20.91 -0.38
N VAL A 7 -16.60 21.27 0.82
CA VAL A 7 -15.32 21.91 1.04
C VAL A 7 -14.29 21.06 0.30
N GLY A 8 -13.65 21.65 -0.72
CA GLY A 8 -12.64 21.00 -1.53
C GLY A 8 -11.43 20.65 -0.67
N VAL A 9 -11.47 19.48 -0.03
CA VAL A 9 -10.29 18.85 0.55
C VAL A 9 -9.41 18.48 -0.65
N PRO A 10 -8.16 18.97 -0.74
CA PRO A 10 -7.25 18.53 -1.79
C PRO A 10 -7.21 17.01 -1.78
N SER A 11 -7.36 16.39 -2.95
CA SER A 11 -7.21 14.95 -3.11
C SER A 11 -5.80 14.57 -2.69
N LEU A 12 -5.64 14.18 -1.43
CA LEU A 12 -4.39 13.72 -0.87
C LEU A 12 -4.20 12.31 -1.44
N HIS A 13 -3.38 12.19 -2.48
CA HIS A 13 -3.03 10.92 -3.15
C HIS A 13 -2.14 10.05 -2.25
N ILE A 14 -2.65 9.67 -1.10
CA ILE A 14 -2.04 8.66 -0.24
C ILE A 14 -2.65 7.31 -0.61
N PRO A 15 -1.84 6.26 -0.81
CA PRO A 15 -2.35 4.90 -0.94
C PRO A 15 -3.21 4.53 0.27
N ARG A 16 -4.53 4.38 0.07
CA ARG A 16 -5.48 3.99 1.11
C ARG A 16 -6.23 2.73 0.69
N SER A 17 -6.27 1.73 1.56
CA SER A 17 -7.17 0.58 1.36
C SER A 17 -8.61 0.96 1.68
N HIS A 18 -9.54 0.57 0.81
CA HIS A 18 -11.00 0.71 1.01
C HIS A 18 -11.67 -0.59 1.49
N LEU A 19 -10.90 -1.68 1.67
CA LEU A 19 -11.41 -2.98 2.09
C LEU A 19 -11.55 -3.07 3.62
N THR A 20 -12.44 -3.95 4.08
CA THR A 20 -12.58 -4.27 5.51
C THR A 20 -11.35 -5.04 6.00
N THR A 21 -11.13 -5.01 7.32
CA THR A 21 -10.04 -5.75 7.97
C THR A 21 -10.41 -7.19 8.34
N GLU A 22 -11.58 -7.68 7.91
CA GLU A 22 -12.09 -9.02 8.25
C GLU A 22 -11.21 -10.17 7.74
N SER A 23 -10.41 -9.92 6.71
CA SER A 23 -9.41 -10.87 6.21
C SER A 23 -8.26 -11.11 7.21
N ASN A 24 -8.02 -10.19 8.15
CA ASN A 24 -6.99 -10.33 9.17
C ASN A 24 -7.45 -11.26 10.29
N LYS A 25 -7.20 -12.56 10.14
CA LYS A 25 -7.59 -13.61 11.10
C LYS A 25 -6.67 -13.63 12.35
N THR A 26 -6.79 -12.61 13.21
CA THR A 26 -5.93 -12.43 14.40
C THR A 26 -6.24 -13.40 15.55
N GLY A 27 -7.44 -13.99 15.61
CA GLY A 27 -7.83 -14.93 16.66
C GLY A 27 -6.97 -16.20 16.76
N ALA A 28 -6.29 -16.59 15.68
CA ALA A 28 -5.39 -17.75 15.66
C ALA A 28 -3.97 -17.45 16.18
N TRP A 29 -3.63 -16.17 16.40
CA TRP A 29 -2.26 -15.76 16.76
C TRP A 29 -1.83 -16.24 18.14
N ARG A 30 -2.76 -16.62 19.03
CA ARG A 30 -2.41 -17.25 20.32
C ARG A 30 -1.66 -18.57 20.15
N PHE A 31 -1.90 -19.29 19.06
CA PHE A 31 -1.29 -20.59 18.77
C PHE A 31 -0.25 -20.54 17.64
N LEU A 32 -0.18 -19.42 16.92
CA LEU A 32 0.70 -19.23 15.77
C LEU A 32 1.69 -18.10 16.04
N ARG A 33 2.98 -18.36 15.86
CA ARG A 33 3.98 -17.29 15.88
C ARG A 33 4.17 -16.74 14.45
N PRO A 34 4.16 -15.41 14.26
CA PRO A 34 4.54 -14.82 12.99
C PRO A 34 5.97 -15.25 12.62
N ARG A 35 6.17 -15.51 11.33
CA ARG A 35 7.49 -15.74 10.73
C ARG A 35 7.67 -14.71 9.64
N TYR A 36 8.82 -14.06 9.61
CA TYR A 36 9.21 -13.27 8.46
C TYR A 36 9.48 -14.22 7.31
N ASP A 37 8.92 -13.88 6.16
CA ASP A 37 9.01 -14.65 4.93
C ASP A 37 9.18 -13.67 3.79
N GLU A 38 10.06 -13.99 2.85
CA GLU A 38 10.30 -13.14 1.70
C GLU A 38 9.14 -13.30 0.72
N LYS A 39 8.41 -12.20 0.51
CA LYS A 39 7.23 -12.17 -0.36
C LYS A 39 7.32 -10.98 -1.29
N THR A 40 6.78 -11.16 -2.49
CA THR A 40 6.55 -10.04 -3.42
C THR A 40 5.64 -9.01 -2.76
N ALA A 41 6.07 -7.75 -2.77
CA ALA A 41 5.30 -6.64 -2.21
C ALA A 41 3.93 -6.56 -2.89
N PRO A 42 2.85 -6.21 -2.16
CA PRO A 42 1.50 -6.17 -2.71
C PRO A 42 1.35 -5.17 -3.86
N CYS A 43 2.10 -4.07 -3.84
CA CYS A 43 2.14 -3.10 -4.94
C CYS A 43 2.74 -3.72 -6.22
N SER A 44 3.91 -4.37 -6.11
CA SER A 44 4.55 -5.04 -7.25
C SER A 44 3.68 -6.20 -7.77
N ALA A 45 3.07 -6.99 -6.88
CA ALA A 45 2.17 -8.08 -7.27
C ALA A 45 0.87 -7.60 -7.96
N ALA A 46 0.41 -6.39 -7.65
CA ALA A 46 -0.76 -5.78 -8.27
C ALA A 46 -0.44 -4.99 -9.55
N CYS A 47 0.86 -4.76 -9.85
CA CYS A 47 1.26 -3.93 -10.98
C CYS A 47 1.02 -4.67 -12.31
N PRO A 48 0.15 -4.15 -13.20
CA PRO A 48 -0.10 -4.80 -14.49
C PRO A 48 1.12 -4.77 -15.43
N ALA A 49 2.05 -3.83 -15.22
CA ALA A 49 3.29 -3.73 -15.97
C ALA A 49 4.42 -4.62 -15.40
N GLY A 50 4.22 -5.22 -14.22
CA GLY A 50 5.24 -6.06 -13.58
C GLY A 50 6.42 -5.30 -12.96
N GLU A 51 6.25 -4.00 -12.72
CA GLU A 51 7.29 -3.16 -12.12
C GLU A 51 7.57 -3.49 -10.65
N ASP A 52 8.83 -3.40 -10.25
CA ASP A 52 9.24 -3.52 -8.85
C ASP A 52 9.17 -2.16 -8.14
N ILE A 53 7.94 -1.78 -7.78
CA ILE A 53 7.63 -0.46 -7.20
C ILE A 53 8.44 -0.20 -5.92
N GLY A 54 8.63 -1.21 -5.06
CA GLY A 54 9.42 -1.06 -3.83
C GLY A 54 10.88 -0.68 -4.11
N LYS A 55 11.48 -1.27 -5.16
CA LYS A 55 12.83 -0.92 -5.59
C LYS A 55 12.89 0.51 -6.15
N ILE A 56 11.92 0.89 -6.97
CA ILE A 56 11.83 2.24 -7.56
C ILE A 56 11.74 3.31 -6.45
N GLU A 57 10.86 3.10 -5.46
CA GLU A 57 10.71 4.01 -4.31
C GLU A 57 12.00 4.12 -3.51
N MET A 58 12.68 3.00 -3.24
CA MET A 58 13.96 2.96 -2.53
C MET A 58 15.05 3.76 -3.26
N LEU A 59 15.22 3.54 -4.57
CA LEU A 59 16.24 4.22 -5.38
C LEU A 59 15.95 5.72 -5.50
N THR A 60 14.67 6.07 -5.68
CA THR A 60 14.21 7.47 -5.69
C THR A 60 14.52 8.15 -4.36
N ALA A 61 14.27 7.49 -3.21
CA ALA A 61 14.58 8.01 -1.89
C ALA A 61 16.10 8.19 -1.66
N GLN A 62 16.93 7.43 -2.36
CA GLN A 62 18.40 7.55 -2.36
C GLN A 62 18.91 8.60 -3.37
N GLY A 63 18.04 9.23 -4.16
CA GLY A 63 18.41 10.18 -5.21
C GLY A 63 18.97 9.54 -6.49
N LEU A 64 18.86 8.22 -6.62
CA LEU A 64 19.34 7.42 -7.76
C LEU A 64 18.26 7.32 -8.84
N PHE A 65 17.90 8.46 -9.43
CA PHE A 65 16.75 8.55 -10.34
C PHE A 65 16.96 7.90 -11.71
N LYS A 66 18.21 7.61 -12.12
CA LYS A 66 18.47 6.95 -13.41
C LYS A 66 18.37 5.44 -13.30
N GLU A 67 18.61 4.92 -12.11
CA GLU A 67 18.59 3.51 -11.76
C GLU A 67 17.21 3.05 -11.29
N ALA A 68 16.38 3.99 -10.81
CA ALA A 68 14.97 3.82 -10.50
C ALA A 68 14.15 3.62 -11.76
#